data_AF-A0A372Q370-F1
#
_entry.id   AF-A0A372Q370-F1
#
_cell.length_a   1.000
_cell.length_b   1.000
_cell.length_c   1.000
_cell.angle_alpha   90.00
_cell.angle_beta   90.00
_cell.angle_gamma   90.00
#
_symmetry.space_group_name_H-M   'P 1'
#
loop_
_entity.id
_entity.type
_entity.pdbx_description
1 polymer ?
#
loop_
_entity_poly.entity_id
_entity_poly.type
_entity_poly.pdbx_seq_one_letter_code
_entity_poly.pdbx_strand_id
1 'polypeptide(L)'
;MFSRKSSLFKLKRRFKLKRRTIGKENKIEKETKIKKKPVKKNKKEKTIQEEVNEAYQAWCIATDKETDFKCTAVQNDEPLQGKLLIEPVTKLSNKPPLLWNEDDVMPIVKLLSGRTAIDGTGDNSEGAWAFATISHDFNLFLDKHDEIRSLIDPTYVVADVGGQNLPNFQVGAGNYPPAGSPINQLTRFMGSNYVWVFNGAGATGRAQHLVGWIQALVPGLRMFLFSTNTPAQYF
;
A
#
# COMPACT_ATOMS: atom_id res chain seq x y z
N MET A 1 27.47 38.99 43.08
CA MET A 1 27.01 38.10 44.17
C MET A 1 26.42 36.86 43.52
N PHE A 2 27.11 35.70 43.57
CA PHE A 2 26.79 34.53 44.43
C PHE A 2 25.39 33.94 44.14
N SER A 3 25.13 32.64 44.00
CA SER A 3 25.87 31.42 44.32
C SER A 3 25.11 30.21 43.74
N ARG A 4 25.83 29.08 43.68
CA ARG A 4 25.46 27.70 43.32
C ARG A 4 24.48 27.01 44.29
N LYS A 5 24.11 25.77 43.90
CA LYS A 5 23.78 24.53 44.68
C LYS A 5 22.29 24.30 45.00
N SER A 6 21.65 23.20 44.58
CA SER A 6 21.79 21.73 44.86
C SER A 6 21.13 21.25 46.17
N SER A 7 20.17 20.32 46.06
CA SER A 7 19.89 19.20 46.99
C SER A 7 18.84 18.29 46.31
N LEU A 8 18.98 16.99 46.01
CA LEU A 8 19.51 15.77 46.66
C LEU A 8 18.67 15.22 47.82
N PHE A 9 18.36 13.91 47.70
CA PHE A 9 17.84 12.92 48.66
C PHE A 9 16.31 12.82 48.79
N LYS A 10 15.65 11.65 48.97
CA LYS A 10 16.06 10.31 49.47
C LYS A 10 14.87 9.36 49.20
N LEU A 11 15.10 8.11 48.76
CA LEU A 11 14.54 6.95 49.50
C LEU A 11 15.26 5.66 49.14
N LYS A 12 16.00 5.13 50.12
CA LYS A 12 16.49 3.77 50.20
C LYS A 12 15.36 2.87 50.69
N ARG A 13 15.28 1.61 50.23
CA ARG A 13 15.21 0.45 51.14
C ARG A 13 15.63 -0.84 50.44
N ARG A 14 16.56 -1.53 51.10
CA ARG A 14 17.17 -2.82 50.77
C ARG A 14 16.43 -3.97 51.48
N PHE A 15 16.78 -5.19 51.04
CA PHE A 15 16.77 -6.49 51.73
C PHE A 15 15.45 -7.28 51.68
N LYS A 16 15.43 -8.60 51.40
CA LYS A 16 16.29 -9.66 51.96
C LYS A 16 16.26 -10.93 51.07
N LEU A 17 17.42 -11.53 50.88
CA LEU A 17 17.61 -12.91 50.41
C LEU A 17 17.20 -13.89 51.53
N LYS A 18 16.54 -15.01 51.20
CA LYS A 18 16.49 -16.21 52.06
C LYS A 18 16.78 -17.44 51.20
N ARG A 19 17.82 -18.19 51.56
CA ARG A 19 18.27 -19.46 50.94
C ARG A 19 17.79 -20.66 51.75
N ARG A 20 17.53 -21.75 51.01
CA ARG A 20 17.68 -23.21 51.31
C ARG A 20 16.74 -23.88 52.32
N THR A 21 16.17 -25.03 51.88
CA THR A 21 16.61 -26.38 52.34
C THR A 21 16.19 -27.50 51.36
N ILE A 22 16.97 -28.59 51.36
CA ILE A 22 16.83 -29.87 50.63
C ILE A 22 16.45 -30.95 51.66
N GLY A 23 15.64 -31.97 51.32
CA GLY A 23 15.63 -33.25 52.07
C GLY A 23 14.43 -34.20 51.92
N LYS A 24 14.55 -35.18 51.00
CA LYS A 24 14.24 -36.64 51.01
C LYS A 24 12.89 -37.27 51.51
N GLU A 25 12.35 -38.14 50.61
CA GLU A 25 11.80 -39.54 50.75
C GLU A 25 10.61 -39.81 51.72
N ASN A 26 9.62 -40.70 51.53
CA ASN A 26 9.27 -41.79 50.59
C ASN A 26 7.79 -42.27 50.82
N LYS A 27 7.26 -43.12 49.91
CA LYS A 27 6.10 -44.07 50.00
C LYS A 27 4.68 -43.70 49.47
N ILE A 28 4.43 -44.14 48.23
CA ILE A 28 3.39 -45.08 47.70
C ILE A 28 2.02 -45.15 48.42
N GLU A 29 0.92 -44.81 47.73
CA GLU A 29 -0.14 -45.75 47.27
C GLU A 29 -1.14 -45.10 46.30
N LYS A 30 -1.84 -45.98 45.56
CA LYS A 30 -2.46 -45.85 44.23
C LYS A 30 -3.74 -44.99 44.21
N GLU A 31 -4.02 -44.32 43.10
CA GLU A 31 -5.17 -44.67 42.23
C GLU A 31 -5.29 -43.83 40.93
N THR A 32 -5.59 -44.59 39.88
CA THR A 32 -5.95 -44.33 38.49
C THR A 32 -6.81 -43.09 38.19
N LYS A 33 -6.43 -42.26 37.19
CA LYS A 33 -7.13 -42.11 35.88
C LYS A 33 -6.76 -40.84 35.07
N ILE A 34 -6.65 -41.06 33.77
CA ILE A 34 -6.67 -40.13 32.62
C ILE A 34 -5.35 -39.40 32.29
N LYS A 35 -4.53 -40.05 31.46
CA LYS A 35 -3.54 -39.39 30.60
C LYS A 35 -4.26 -38.54 29.55
N LYS A 36 -4.37 -37.22 29.76
CA LYS A 36 -4.50 -36.28 28.63
C LYS A 36 -3.11 -36.05 28.06
N LYS A 37 -2.84 -36.61 26.88
CA LYS A 37 -1.66 -36.28 26.08
C LYS A 37 -1.60 -34.75 25.89
N PRO A 38 -0.46 -34.08 26.06
CA PRO A 38 -0.32 -32.72 25.55
C PRO A 38 -0.42 -32.81 24.03
N VAL A 39 -1.47 -32.21 23.46
CA VAL A 39 -1.57 -31.96 22.03
C VAL A 39 -0.42 -31.01 21.70
N LYS A 40 0.66 -31.57 21.14
CA LYS A 40 1.68 -30.78 20.45
C LYS A 40 0.94 -30.01 19.35
N LYS A 41 0.72 -28.70 19.56
CA LYS A 41 0.45 -27.81 18.44
C LYS A 41 1.69 -27.88 17.57
N ASN A 42 1.62 -28.63 16.49
CA ASN A 42 2.61 -28.55 15.42
C ASN A 42 2.57 -27.12 14.91
N LYS A 43 3.53 -26.30 15.36
CA LYS A 43 3.84 -25.03 14.73
C LYS A 43 4.39 -25.44 13.36
N LYS A 44 3.52 -25.40 12.34
CA LYS A 44 3.91 -25.67 10.95
C LYS A 44 5.13 -24.78 10.69
N GLU A 45 6.28 -25.37 10.41
CA GLU A 45 7.45 -24.61 9.95
C GLU A 45 6.99 -23.86 8.70
N LYS A 46 7.01 -22.54 8.78
CA LYS A 46 6.71 -21.71 7.63
C LYS A 46 7.83 -21.91 6.64
N THR A 47 7.48 -22.08 5.38
CA THR A 47 8.47 -22.08 4.31
C THR A 47 9.16 -20.72 4.25
N ILE A 48 10.40 -20.68 3.76
CA ILE A 48 11.13 -19.42 3.58
C ILE A 48 10.30 -18.41 2.76
N GLN A 49 9.55 -18.88 1.76
CA GLN A 49 8.67 -18.03 0.96
C GLN A 49 7.50 -17.45 1.78
N GLU A 50 6.90 -18.22 2.69
CA GLU A 50 5.85 -17.74 3.58
C GLU A 50 6.39 -16.69 4.56
N GLU A 51 7.61 -16.87 5.10
CA GLU A 51 8.25 -15.89 5.98
C GLU A 51 8.59 -14.59 5.24
N VAL A 52 9.11 -14.69 4.01
CA VAL A 52 9.38 -13.53 3.14
C VAL A 52 8.08 -12.80 2.81
N ASN A 53 7.02 -13.52 2.45
CA ASN A 53 5.71 -12.92 2.16
C ASN A 53 5.11 -12.22 3.38
N GLU A 54 5.21 -12.81 4.56
CA GLU A 54 4.72 -12.20 5.80
C GLU A 54 5.55 -10.98 6.20
N ALA A 55 6.88 -11.07 6.13
CA ALA A 55 7.76 -9.94 6.39
C ALA A 55 7.49 -8.79 5.42
N TYR A 56 7.23 -9.11 4.15
CA TYR A 56 6.86 -8.13 3.13
C TYR A 56 5.51 -7.45 3.40
N GLN A 57 4.48 -8.23 3.74
CA GLN A 57 3.17 -7.67 4.11
C GLN A 57 3.28 -6.81 5.36
N ALA A 58 4.03 -7.25 6.36
CA ALA A 58 4.29 -6.47 7.57
C ALA A 58 5.05 -5.18 7.25
N TRP A 59 6.00 -5.22 6.32
CA TRP A 59 6.73 -4.04 5.86
C TRP A 59 5.81 -3.06 5.13
N CYS A 60 4.99 -3.52 4.17
CA CYS A 60 4.00 -2.67 3.47
C CYS A 60 3.06 -1.98 4.47
N ILE A 61 2.56 -2.72 5.46
CA ILE A 61 1.66 -2.20 6.51
C ILE A 61 2.41 -1.25 7.45
N ALA A 62 3.69 -1.45 7.71
CA ALA A 62 4.50 -0.62 8.59
C ALA A 62 4.87 0.73 7.93
N THR A 63 5.25 0.73 6.65
CA THR A 63 5.48 1.97 5.88
C THR A 63 4.23 2.86 5.85
N ASP A 64 3.03 2.28 5.79
CA ASP A 64 1.76 3.02 5.84
C ASP A 64 1.40 3.57 7.23
N LYS A 65 2.07 3.11 8.31
CA LYS A 65 1.86 3.62 9.67
C LYS A 65 2.74 4.82 10.00
N GLU A 66 3.81 5.02 9.25
CA GLU A 66 4.72 6.17 9.41
C GLU A 66 4.30 7.37 8.57
N THR A 67 3.36 7.21 7.63
CA THR A 67 2.74 8.30 6.86
C THR A 67 1.36 8.63 7.42
N ASP A 68 1.08 9.92 7.66
CA ASP A 68 -0.24 10.38 8.14
C ASP A 68 -1.37 10.13 7.10
N PHE A 69 -1.00 9.96 5.82
CA PHE A 69 -1.92 9.66 4.72
C PHE A 69 -2.11 8.15 4.53
N LYS A 70 -3.36 7.67 4.55
CA LYS A 70 -3.73 6.28 4.26
C LYS A 70 -4.60 6.20 3.03
N CYS A 71 -4.07 5.63 1.94
CA CYS A 71 -4.86 5.35 0.75
C CYS A 71 -5.93 4.26 1.05
N THR A 72 -7.19 4.55 0.74
CA THR A 72 -8.35 3.68 0.99
C THR A 72 -8.99 3.20 -0.32
N ALA A 73 -8.44 3.60 -1.47
CA ALA A 73 -8.92 3.22 -2.78
C ALA A 73 -9.03 1.69 -2.93
N VAL A 74 -10.21 1.22 -3.32
CA VAL A 74 -10.46 -0.18 -3.66
C VAL A 74 -10.11 -0.37 -5.13
N GLN A 75 -9.17 -1.27 -5.40
CA GLN A 75 -8.67 -1.50 -6.76
C GLN A 75 -9.80 -1.82 -7.74
N ASN A 76 -9.81 -1.09 -8.86
CA ASN A 76 -10.73 -1.25 -9.97
C ASN A 76 -9.94 -1.22 -11.28
N ASP A 77 -9.73 -2.41 -11.87
CA ASP A 77 -8.87 -2.56 -13.02
C ASP A 77 -9.48 -2.02 -14.32
N GLU A 78 -10.81 -1.85 -14.35
CA GLU A 78 -11.52 -1.30 -15.51
C GLU A 78 -11.25 0.20 -15.66
N PRO A 79 -10.73 0.65 -16.81
CA PRO A 79 -10.57 2.07 -17.13
C PRO A 79 -11.91 2.81 -17.09
N LEU A 80 -11.89 4.05 -16.62
CA LEU A 80 -13.07 4.90 -16.66
C LEU A 80 -13.30 5.38 -18.09
N GLN A 81 -14.48 5.08 -18.65
CA GLN A 81 -14.92 5.67 -19.91
C GLN A 81 -15.01 7.20 -19.77
N GLY A 82 -14.21 7.94 -20.55
CA GLY A 82 -14.15 9.40 -20.48
C GLY A 82 -15.50 10.08 -20.62
N LYS A 83 -16.41 9.57 -21.47
CA LYS A 83 -17.76 10.14 -21.64
C LYS A 83 -18.58 10.24 -20.35
N LEU A 84 -18.32 9.39 -19.35
CA LEU A 84 -18.98 9.43 -18.05
C LEU A 84 -18.59 10.66 -17.22
N LEU A 85 -17.49 11.33 -17.58
CA LEU A 85 -17.02 12.53 -16.91
C LEU A 85 -17.70 13.81 -17.40
N ILE A 86 -18.37 13.81 -18.56
CA ILE A 86 -18.92 15.02 -19.18
C ILE A 86 -19.88 15.75 -18.23
N GLU A 87 -20.91 15.05 -17.74
CA GLU A 87 -21.92 15.65 -16.87
C GLU A 87 -21.34 16.16 -15.53
N PRO A 88 -20.60 15.35 -14.73
CA PRO A 88 -20.10 15.82 -13.44
C PRO A 88 -19.02 16.91 -13.59
N VAL A 89 -18.17 16.87 -14.62
CA VAL A 89 -17.20 17.93 -14.90
C VAL A 89 -17.92 19.22 -15.28
N THR A 90 -18.93 19.16 -16.13
CA THR A 90 -19.70 20.36 -16.55
C THR A 90 -20.37 21.01 -15.34
N LYS A 91 -20.99 20.20 -14.47
CA LYS A 91 -21.60 20.68 -13.23
C LYS A 91 -20.59 21.37 -12.31
N LEU A 92 -19.42 20.74 -12.10
CA LEU A 92 -18.37 21.31 -11.26
C LEU A 92 -17.79 22.61 -11.85
N SER A 93 -17.60 22.65 -13.17
CA SER A 93 -17.03 23.79 -13.90
C SER A 93 -17.91 25.05 -13.87
N ASN A 94 -19.21 24.90 -13.64
CA ASN A 94 -20.12 26.04 -13.44
C ASN A 94 -19.87 26.78 -12.10
N LYS A 95 -19.01 26.24 -11.24
CA LYS A 95 -18.64 26.81 -9.95
C LYS A 95 -17.13 27.14 -9.94
N PRO A 96 -16.72 28.33 -9.49
CA PRO A 96 -15.30 28.65 -9.35
C PRO A 96 -14.58 27.67 -8.41
N PRO A 97 -13.34 27.24 -8.72
CA PRO A 97 -12.59 26.27 -7.91
C PRO A 97 -12.46 26.63 -6.43
N LEU A 98 -12.29 27.92 -6.12
CA LEU A 98 -12.19 28.41 -4.74
C LEU A 98 -13.45 28.19 -3.90
N LEU A 99 -14.59 27.90 -4.55
CA LEU A 99 -15.87 27.67 -3.89
C LEU A 99 -16.27 26.19 -3.90
N TRP A 100 -15.45 25.30 -4.48
CA TRP A 100 -15.72 23.87 -4.45
C TRP A 100 -15.73 23.36 -3.00
N ASN A 101 -16.65 22.45 -2.73
CA ASN A 101 -16.71 21.66 -1.52
C ASN A 101 -16.69 20.18 -1.86
N GLU A 102 -16.69 19.33 -0.83
CA GLU A 102 -16.60 17.89 -0.99
C GLU A 102 -17.75 17.32 -1.82
N ASP A 103 -18.99 17.80 -1.61
CA ASP A 103 -20.18 17.35 -2.34
C ASP A 103 -20.12 17.69 -3.84
N ASP A 104 -19.52 18.83 -4.20
CA ASP A 104 -19.36 19.21 -5.61
C ASP A 104 -18.39 18.27 -6.34
N VAL A 105 -17.32 17.86 -5.66
CA VAL A 105 -16.19 17.10 -6.22
C VAL A 105 -16.45 15.59 -6.20
N MET A 106 -17.21 15.11 -5.22
CA MET A 106 -17.47 13.70 -4.98
C MET A 106 -18.05 12.91 -6.17
N PRO A 107 -18.91 13.45 -7.04
CA PRO A 107 -19.38 12.75 -8.24
C PRO A 107 -18.23 12.29 -9.14
N ILE A 108 -17.20 13.12 -9.31
CA ILE A 108 -16.01 12.79 -10.11
C ILE A 108 -15.13 11.78 -9.34
N VAL A 109 -14.92 12.03 -8.05
CA VAL A 109 -14.13 11.14 -7.16
C VAL A 109 -14.64 9.71 -7.22
N LYS A 110 -15.96 9.52 -7.10
CA LYS A 110 -16.59 8.20 -7.15
C LYS A 110 -16.36 7.47 -8.47
N LEU A 111 -16.36 8.20 -9.58
CA LEU A 111 -16.08 7.62 -10.90
C LEU A 111 -14.63 7.17 -11.03
N LEU A 112 -13.71 8.01 -10.54
CA LEU A 112 -12.26 7.76 -10.60
C LEU A 112 -11.77 6.78 -9.54
N SER A 113 -12.54 6.52 -8.48
CA SER A 113 -12.08 5.79 -7.32
C SER A 113 -11.52 4.41 -7.69
N GLY A 114 -10.25 4.20 -7.32
CA GLY A 114 -9.51 2.97 -7.58
C GLY A 114 -9.29 2.61 -9.05
N ARG A 115 -9.66 3.48 -10.00
CA ARG A 115 -9.51 3.26 -11.44
C ARG A 115 -8.04 3.31 -11.84
N THR A 116 -7.69 2.50 -12.83
CA THR A 116 -6.33 2.43 -13.37
C THR A 116 -6.01 3.57 -14.33
N ALA A 117 -7.01 4.02 -15.09
CA ALA A 117 -6.88 5.01 -16.14
C ALA A 117 -8.22 5.65 -16.47
N ILE A 118 -8.17 6.75 -17.23
CA ILE A 118 -9.30 7.32 -17.96
C ILE A 118 -9.10 7.03 -19.45
N ASP A 119 -10.09 6.41 -20.07
CA ASP A 119 -10.16 6.19 -21.51
C ASP A 119 -10.57 7.48 -22.22
N GLY A 120 -9.68 8.03 -23.03
CA GLY A 120 -9.92 9.17 -23.91
C GLY A 120 -10.02 8.80 -25.39
N THR A 121 -10.09 7.51 -25.74
CA THR A 121 -10.17 7.07 -27.14
C THR A 121 -11.58 7.21 -27.69
N GLY A 122 -11.71 7.45 -29.01
CA GLY A 122 -12.98 7.42 -29.72
C GLY A 122 -14.05 8.35 -29.14
N ASP A 123 -15.22 7.77 -28.79
CA ASP A 123 -16.38 8.48 -28.21
C ASP A 123 -16.12 8.98 -26.77
N ASN A 124 -15.01 8.60 -26.15
CA ASN A 124 -14.65 9.03 -24.80
C ASN A 124 -13.77 10.29 -24.76
N SER A 125 -13.26 10.72 -25.92
CA SER A 125 -12.31 11.84 -26.04
C SER A 125 -12.80 13.15 -25.44
N GLU A 126 -14.05 13.53 -25.70
CA GLU A 126 -14.65 14.77 -25.19
C GLU A 126 -14.66 14.81 -23.65
N GLY A 127 -15.08 13.72 -23.01
CA GLY A 127 -15.15 13.68 -21.55
C GLY A 127 -13.79 13.59 -20.86
N ALA A 128 -12.82 12.87 -21.45
CA ALA A 128 -11.44 12.88 -20.98
C ALA A 128 -10.83 14.29 -21.08
N TRP A 129 -11.05 14.97 -22.20
CA TRP A 129 -10.60 16.35 -22.39
C TRP A 129 -11.27 17.33 -21.43
N ALA A 130 -12.58 17.19 -21.21
CA ALA A 130 -13.30 17.99 -20.21
C ALA A 130 -12.63 17.87 -18.83
N PHE A 131 -12.33 16.64 -18.39
CA PHE A 131 -11.63 16.45 -17.12
C PHE A 131 -10.22 17.05 -17.12
N ALA A 132 -9.48 16.95 -18.23
CA ALA A 132 -8.16 17.58 -18.35
C ALA A 132 -8.21 19.09 -18.10
N THR A 133 -9.27 19.78 -18.54
CA THR A 133 -9.40 21.24 -18.34
C THR A 133 -9.53 21.66 -16.87
N ILE A 134 -10.11 20.82 -16.01
CA ILE A 134 -10.25 21.09 -14.57
C ILE A 134 -9.17 20.42 -13.72
N SER A 135 -8.33 19.57 -14.31
CA SER A 135 -7.44 18.66 -13.57
C SER A 135 -6.46 19.38 -12.63
N HIS A 136 -5.97 20.55 -13.02
CA HIS A 136 -5.08 21.35 -12.16
C HIS A 136 -5.78 21.77 -10.87
N ASP A 137 -6.94 22.41 -10.98
CA ASP A 137 -7.72 22.87 -9.84
C ASP A 137 -8.25 21.70 -9.01
N PHE A 138 -8.62 20.60 -9.67
CA PHE A 138 -9.04 19.37 -9.01
C PHE A 138 -7.91 18.79 -8.14
N ASN A 139 -6.69 18.76 -8.65
CA ASN A 139 -5.53 18.30 -7.88
C ASN A 139 -5.21 19.23 -6.70
N LEU A 140 -5.31 20.55 -6.88
CA LEU A 140 -5.14 21.52 -5.79
C LEU A 140 -6.20 21.38 -4.69
N PHE A 141 -7.42 21.00 -5.07
CA PHE A 141 -8.46 20.64 -4.10
C PHE A 141 -8.06 19.37 -3.36
N LEU A 142 -7.71 18.29 -4.07
CA LEU A 142 -7.32 17.02 -3.45
C LEU A 142 -6.13 17.14 -2.49
N ASP A 143 -5.14 18.00 -2.78
CA ASP A 143 -3.98 18.24 -1.91
C ASP A 143 -4.35 18.81 -0.53
N LYS A 144 -5.57 19.34 -0.36
CA LYS A 144 -6.09 19.87 0.91
C LYS A 144 -7.10 18.91 1.58
N HIS A 145 -7.48 17.83 0.90
CA HIS A 145 -8.55 16.92 1.30
C HIS A 145 -8.06 15.46 1.22
N ASP A 146 -7.18 15.09 2.15
CA ASP A 146 -6.55 13.76 2.21
C ASP A 146 -7.56 12.60 2.19
N GLU A 147 -8.70 12.73 2.88
CA GLU A 147 -9.72 11.67 2.92
C GLU A 147 -10.41 11.45 1.57
N ILE A 148 -10.48 12.48 0.72
CA ILE A 148 -11.04 12.37 -0.64
C ILE A 148 -9.97 11.83 -1.58
N ARG A 149 -8.76 12.39 -1.48
CA ARG A 149 -7.61 11.95 -2.28
C ARG A 149 -7.33 10.46 -2.05
N SER A 150 -7.46 9.96 -0.83
CA SER A 150 -7.21 8.56 -0.50
C SER A 150 -8.09 7.57 -1.29
N LEU A 151 -9.19 8.03 -1.90
CA LEU A 151 -10.07 7.22 -2.75
C LEU A 151 -9.54 7.05 -4.18
N ILE A 152 -8.59 7.87 -4.62
CA ILE A 152 -8.17 8.00 -6.03
C ILE A 152 -6.64 8.08 -6.19
N ASP A 153 -5.83 7.50 -5.32
CA ASP A 153 -4.36 7.71 -5.32
C ASP A 153 -3.62 6.54 -6.02
N PRO A 154 -3.54 6.51 -7.38
CA PRO A 154 -2.78 5.52 -8.10
C PRO A 154 -1.29 5.85 -8.07
N THR A 155 -0.50 4.78 -8.02
CA THR A 155 0.94 4.82 -8.25
C THR A 155 1.27 4.02 -9.49
N TYR A 156 1.97 4.65 -10.43
CA TYR A 156 2.40 4.05 -11.68
C TYR A 156 3.87 3.66 -11.62
N VAL A 157 4.19 2.50 -12.17
CA VAL A 157 5.56 2.07 -12.44
C VAL A 157 5.74 1.91 -13.93
N VAL A 158 6.73 2.57 -14.51
CA VAL A 158 7.07 2.51 -15.94
C VAL A 158 8.48 1.98 -16.10
N ALA A 159 8.65 0.93 -16.90
CA ALA A 159 9.95 0.44 -17.31
C ALA A 159 10.38 1.10 -18.62
N ASP A 160 11.54 1.77 -18.60
CA ASP A 160 12.15 2.28 -19.82
C ASP A 160 13.01 1.19 -20.47
N VAL A 161 12.39 0.50 -21.42
CA VAL A 161 13.00 -0.58 -22.19
C VAL A 161 13.63 -0.09 -23.50
N GLY A 162 13.60 1.22 -23.81
CA GLY A 162 14.20 1.78 -25.02
C GLY A 162 13.75 1.13 -26.34
N GLY A 163 12.52 0.60 -26.39
CA GLY A 163 11.99 -0.15 -27.54
C GLY A 163 12.54 -1.58 -27.69
N GLN A 164 13.34 -2.06 -26.74
CA GLN A 164 13.88 -3.42 -26.76
C GLN A 164 12.87 -4.42 -26.19
N ASN A 165 12.77 -5.58 -26.82
CA ASN A 165 12.10 -6.72 -26.20
C ASN A 165 13.09 -7.38 -25.23
N LEU A 166 12.74 -7.41 -23.94
CA LEU A 166 13.56 -8.00 -22.89
C LEU A 166 12.94 -9.35 -22.49
N PRO A 167 13.46 -10.50 -22.97
CA PRO A 167 12.82 -11.80 -22.73
C PRO A 167 12.75 -12.16 -21.24
N ASN A 168 13.81 -11.87 -20.49
CA ASN A 168 13.88 -12.09 -19.04
C ASN A 168 12.91 -11.20 -18.26
N PHE A 169 12.56 -10.05 -18.83
CA PHE A 169 11.64 -9.10 -18.22
C PHE A 169 10.19 -9.59 -18.31
N GLN A 170 9.77 -10.10 -19.47
CA GLN A 170 8.39 -10.60 -19.65
C GLN A 170 8.11 -11.81 -18.76
N VAL A 171 9.06 -12.75 -18.67
CA VAL A 171 8.95 -13.91 -17.78
C VAL A 171 9.05 -13.48 -16.31
N GLY A 172 9.97 -12.58 -15.99
CA GLY A 172 10.21 -12.08 -14.64
C GLY A 172 9.05 -11.27 -14.04
N ALA A 173 8.53 -10.31 -14.80
CA ALA A 173 7.38 -9.49 -14.41
C ALA A 173 6.08 -10.30 -14.46
N GLY A 174 5.94 -11.25 -15.40
CA GLY A 174 4.79 -12.15 -15.45
C GLY A 174 4.71 -13.13 -14.28
N ASN A 175 5.85 -13.42 -13.63
CA ASN A 175 5.92 -14.25 -12.43
C ASN A 175 5.82 -13.45 -11.13
N TYR A 176 5.60 -12.13 -11.21
CA TYR A 176 5.37 -11.29 -10.05
C TYR A 176 3.87 -10.98 -9.89
N PRO A 177 3.32 -11.10 -8.67
CA PRO A 177 4.00 -11.60 -7.48
C PRO A 177 4.22 -13.13 -7.56
N PRO A 178 5.25 -13.67 -6.89
CA PRO A 178 5.53 -15.11 -6.91
C PRO A 178 4.31 -15.95 -6.52
N ALA A 179 4.21 -17.16 -7.07
CA ALA A 179 3.12 -18.08 -6.73
C ALA A 179 3.01 -18.29 -5.21
N GLY A 180 1.79 -18.19 -4.67
CA GLY A 180 1.54 -18.26 -3.23
C GLY A 180 1.79 -16.94 -2.48
N SER A 181 2.11 -15.86 -3.19
CA SER A 181 2.14 -14.52 -2.59
C SER A 181 0.74 -14.07 -2.17
N PRO A 182 0.61 -13.42 -0.99
CA PRO A 182 -0.63 -12.76 -0.59
C PRO A 182 -0.90 -11.45 -1.34
N ILE A 183 0.00 -11.03 -2.24
CA ILE A 183 -0.16 -9.82 -3.05
C ILE A 183 -1.07 -10.16 -4.24
N ASN A 184 -2.00 -9.26 -4.56
CA ASN A 184 -2.81 -9.37 -5.77
C ASN A 184 -1.95 -9.36 -7.02
N GLN A 185 -2.47 -9.96 -8.09
CA GLN A 185 -1.82 -9.94 -9.40
C GLN A 185 -1.57 -8.50 -9.87
N LEU A 186 -0.46 -8.32 -10.60
CA LEU A 186 -0.10 -7.01 -11.14
C LEU A 186 -1.13 -6.51 -12.13
N THR A 187 -1.65 -5.32 -11.87
CA THR A 187 -2.48 -4.61 -12.85
C THR A 187 -1.59 -3.93 -13.87
N ARG A 188 -1.76 -4.32 -15.12
CA ARG A 188 -1.12 -3.67 -16.27
C ARG A 188 -1.96 -2.47 -16.70
N PHE A 189 -1.29 -1.34 -16.91
CA PHE A 189 -1.96 -0.16 -17.47
C PHE A 189 -2.37 -0.45 -18.91
N MET A 190 -3.68 -0.58 -19.17
CA MET A 190 -4.21 -0.83 -20.51
C MET A 190 -3.61 -2.04 -21.24
N GLY A 191 -3.28 -3.11 -20.50
CA GLY A 191 -2.61 -4.28 -21.08
C GLY A 191 -1.17 -4.04 -21.52
N SER A 192 -0.59 -2.88 -21.19
CA SER A 192 0.81 -2.57 -21.45
C SER A 192 1.73 -3.60 -20.82
N ASN A 193 2.81 -3.90 -21.53
CA ASN A 193 3.83 -4.83 -21.07
C ASN A 193 4.84 -4.18 -20.10
N TYR A 194 4.87 -2.85 -20.03
CA TYR A 194 5.93 -2.08 -19.37
C TYR A 194 5.42 -1.02 -18.41
N VAL A 195 4.11 -1.00 -18.15
CA VAL A 195 3.47 -0.03 -17.25
C VAL A 195 2.52 -0.76 -16.31
N TRP A 196 2.70 -0.55 -15.01
CA TRP A 196 1.88 -1.12 -13.95
C TRP A 196 1.23 -0.05 -13.10
N VAL A 197 0.07 -0.38 -12.54
CA VAL A 197 -0.69 0.50 -11.65
C VAL A 197 -0.87 -0.18 -10.30
N PHE A 198 -0.67 0.59 -9.24
CA PHE A 198 -0.89 0.18 -7.86
C PHE A 198 -1.89 1.15 -7.24
N ASN A 199 -2.97 0.61 -6.69
CA ASN A 199 -4.00 1.37 -5.97
C ASN A 199 -4.07 0.91 -4.52
N GLY A 200 -4.63 1.76 -3.65
CA GLY A 200 -4.95 1.44 -2.26
C GLY A 200 -3.75 1.48 -1.31
N ALA A 201 -4.00 1.20 -0.04
CA ALA A 201 -3.00 1.16 1.03
C ALA A 201 -1.77 0.35 0.61
N GLY A 202 -0.56 0.87 0.82
CA GLY A 202 0.70 0.22 0.49
C GLY A 202 1.07 0.24 -1.00
N ALA A 203 0.38 1.01 -1.84
CA ALA A 203 0.66 1.09 -3.28
C ALA A 203 2.13 1.42 -3.57
N THR A 204 2.69 2.44 -2.90
CA THR A 204 4.09 2.86 -3.09
C THR A 204 5.08 1.77 -2.66
N GLY A 205 4.85 1.13 -1.52
CA GLY A 205 5.70 0.01 -1.07
C GLY A 205 5.66 -1.16 -2.06
N ARG A 206 4.46 -1.49 -2.57
CA ARG A 206 4.30 -2.50 -3.63
C ARG A 206 4.98 -2.14 -4.93
N ALA A 207 4.88 -0.89 -5.35
CA ALA A 207 5.52 -0.36 -6.54
C ALA A 207 7.05 -0.44 -6.42
N GLN A 208 7.62 -0.01 -5.29
CA GLN A 208 9.06 -0.09 -5.02
C GLN A 208 9.57 -1.54 -4.99
N HIS A 209 8.79 -2.45 -4.45
CA HIS A 209 9.17 -3.87 -4.44
C HIS A 209 9.16 -4.47 -5.85
N LEU A 210 8.18 -4.12 -6.70
CA LEU A 210 8.21 -4.49 -8.11
C LEU A 210 9.47 -3.94 -8.80
N VAL A 211 9.82 -2.68 -8.54
CA VAL A 211 11.05 -2.07 -9.09
C VAL A 211 12.29 -2.88 -8.69
N GLY A 212 12.44 -3.19 -7.40
CA GLY A 212 13.55 -4.00 -6.91
C GLY A 212 13.59 -5.41 -7.52
N TRP A 213 12.43 -6.07 -7.62
CA TRP A 213 12.29 -7.38 -8.25
C TRP A 213 12.77 -7.37 -9.70
N ILE A 214 12.28 -6.40 -10.48
CA ILE A 214 12.65 -6.26 -11.89
C ILE A 214 14.14 -5.93 -12.05
N GLN A 215 14.67 -5.00 -11.25
CA GLN A 215 16.08 -4.61 -11.35
C GLN A 215 17.04 -5.72 -10.92
N ALA A 216 16.62 -6.63 -10.04
CA ALA A 216 17.38 -7.84 -9.73
C ALA A 216 17.47 -8.80 -10.93
N LEU A 217 16.43 -8.86 -11.77
CA LEU A 217 16.40 -9.69 -12.97
C LEU A 217 17.07 -9.03 -14.18
N VAL A 218 16.98 -7.71 -14.27
CA VAL A 218 17.55 -6.90 -15.36
C VAL A 218 18.37 -5.75 -14.76
N PRO A 219 19.62 -6.00 -14.35
CA PRO A 219 20.48 -4.97 -13.79
C PRO A 219 20.68 -3.81 -14.76
N GLY A 220 20.57 -2.58 -14.25
CA GLY A 220 20.73 -1.36 -15.04
C GLY A 220 19.47 -0.88 -15.77
N LEU A 221 18.36 -1.62 -15.69
CA LEU A 221 17.08 -1.14 -16.24
C LEU A 221 16.58 0.09 -15.45
N ARG A 222 16.23 1.14 -16.20
CA ARG A 222 15.63 2.35 -15.64
C ARG A 222 14.14 2.12 -15.41
N MET A 223 13.72 2.38 -14.18
CA MET A 223 12.34 2.29 -13.74
C MET A 223 11.92 3.67 -13.21
N PHE A 224 10.72 4.11 -13.57
CA PHE A 224 10.14 5.34 -13.08
C PHE A 224 8.92 5.03 -12.21
N LEU A 225 8.80 5.72 -11.09
CA LEU A 225 7.66 5.64 -10.19
C LEU A 225 6.99 7.00 -10.16
N PHE A 226 5.68 7.02 -10.41
CA PHE A 226 4.86 8.23 -10.39
C PHE A 226 3.71 8.03 -9.41
N SER A 227 3.68 8.80 -8.34
CA SER A 227 2.51 8.91 -7.47
C SER A 227 1.71 10.12 -7.92
N THR A 228 0.45 9.90 -8.30
CA THR A 228 -0.39 10.93 -8.89
C THR A 228 -1.71 11.03 -8.12
N ASN A 229 -2.28 12.22 -8.03
CA ASN A 229 -3.54 12.45 -7.32
C ASN A 229 -4.77 11.92 -8.08
N THR A 230 -4.63 11.63 -9.38
CA THR A 230 -5.71 11.20 -10.28
C THR A 230 -5.20 10.16 -11.28
N PRO A 231 -6.08 9.31 -11.83
CA PRO A 231 -5.69 8.33 -12.84
C PRO A 231 -5.17 8.99 -14.11
N ALA A 232 -4.16 8.36 -14.71
CA ALA A 232 -3.61 8.79 -15.99
C ALA A 232 -4.65 8.64 -17.12
N GLN A 233 -4.58 9.55 -18.09
CA GLN A 233 -5.40 9.51 -19.30
C GLN A 233 -4.62 8.85 -20.43
N TYR A 234 -5.30 8.08 -21.27
CA TYR A 234 -4.75 7.59 -22.54
C TYR A 234 -5.68 7.99 -23.69
N PHE A 235 -5.09 8.21 -24.86
CA PHE A 235 -5.76 8.67 -26.07
C PHE A 235 -5.31 7.85 -27.28
#